data_AF-A0A399SHY0-F1
#
_entry.id   AF-A0A399SHY0-F1
#
_cell.length_a   1.000
_cell.length_b   1.000
_cell.length_c   1.000
_cell.angle_alpha   90.00
_cell.angle_beta   90.00
_cell.angle_gamma   90.00
#
_symmetry.space_group_name_H-M   'P 1'
#
loop_
_entity.id
_entity.type
_entity.pdbx_description
1 polymer ?
#
loop_
_entity_poly.entity_id
_entity_poly.type
_entity_poly.pdbx_seq_one_letter_code
_entity_poly.pdbx_strand_id
1 'polypeptide(L)'
;MEIEELKKELMQASEGLLMQSETDAPFEFYYHEKPESEPFTEDTIVEWDGKPGGAKVEIVAVEEFLKNMTHPDSDAAQEQHENAERFRLLQVKLKELLQDVKVFKISQVSMPVYLIGKTENGDYAGLKTLVVET
;
A
#
# COMPACT_ATOMS: atom_id res chain seq x y z
N MET A 1 10.84 13.28 -9.95
CA MET A 1 11.64 12.18 -9.37
C MET A 1 11.67 11.03 -10.38
N GLU A 2 12.81 10.33 -10.54
CA GLU A 2 12.90 9.17 -11.44
C GLU A 2 12.25 7.93 -10.82
N ILE A 3 11.70 7.02 -11.64
CA ILE A 3 10.97 5.84 -11.13
C ILE A 3 11.85 4.89 -10.31
N GLU A 4 13.10 4.71 -10.71
CA GLU A 4 14.05 3.85 -9.99
C GLU A 4 14.44 4.47 -8.63
N GLU A 5 14.49 5.80 -8.55
CA GLU A 5 14.72 6.51 -7.29
C GLU A 5 13.53 6.38 -6.35
N LEU A 6 12.31 6.56 -6.88
CA LEU A 6 11.07 6.36 -6.13
C LEU A 6 10.95 4.93 -5.59
N LYS A 7 11.25 3.93 -6.42
CA LYS A 7 11.29 2.52 -6.03
C LYS A 7 12.26 2.29 -4.89
N LYS A 8 13.47 2.83 -5.01
CA LYS A 8 14.50 2.69 -3.98
C LYS A 8 14.04 3.29 -2.64
N GLU A 9 13.53 4.52 -2.64
CA GLU A 9 13.06 5.21 -1.42
C GLU A 9 11.92 4.44 -0.74
N LEU A 10 10.91 4.00 -1.51
CA LEU A 10 9.78 3.26 -0.96
C LEU A 10 10.18 1.88 -0.43
N MET A 11 11.03 1.14 -1.16
CA MET A 11 11.50 -0.17 -0.72
C MET A 11 12.40 -0.07 0.51
N GLN A 12 13.23 0.97 0.63
CA GLN A 12 14.01 1.22 1.83
C GLN A 12 13.12 1.55 3.03
N ALA A 13 12.06 2.33 2.83
CA ALA A 13 11.11 2.66 3.90
C ALA A 13 10.29 1.44 4.36
N SER A 14 10.05 0.46 3.48
CA SER A 14 9.29 -0.76 3.77
C SER A 14 10.15 -1.99 4.07
N GLU A 15 11.48 -1.89 4.04
CA GLU A 15 12.39 -3.03 4.15
C GLU A 15 12.17 -3.77 5.47
N GLY A 16 11.84 -5.06 5.43
CA GLY A 16 11.60 -5.86 6.63
C GLY A 16 10.35 -5.48 7.44
N LEU A 17 9.49 -4.58 6.94
CA LEU A 17 8.13 -4.44 7.43
C LEU A 17 7.26 -5.53 6.82
N LEU A 18 6.44 -6.16 7.66
CA LEU A 18 5.49 -7.19 7.25
C LEU A 18 4.08 -6.76 7.63
N MET A 19 3.16 -6.83 6.68
CA MET A 19 1.75 -6.65 6.93
C MET A 19 1.24 -7.88 7.69
N GLN A 20 0.92 -7.69 8.97
CA GLN A 20 0.40 -8.77 9.81
C GLN A 20 -1.10 -8.95 9.55
N SER A 21 -1.46 -10.18 9.18
CA SER A 21 -2.84 -10.65 9.07
C SER A 21 -2.88 -12.07 9.63
N GLU A 22 -3.52 -13.02 8.96
CA GLU A 22 -3.26 -14.45 9.24
C GLU A 22 -1.90 -14.92 8.73
N THR A 23 -1.38 -14.23 7.71
CA THR A 23 -0.03 -14.41 7.21
C THR A 23 0.72 -13.10 7.27
N ASP A 24 2.02 -13.17 7.53
CA ASP A 24 2.92 -12.03 7.42
C ASP A 24 3.34 -11.85 5.95
N ALA A 25 2.94 -10.75 5.33
CA ALA A 25 3.24 -10.45 3.93
C ALA A 25 4.20 -9.27 3.79
N PRO A 26 5.24 -9.33 2.94
CA PRO A 26 6.10 -8.18 2.68
C PRO A 26 5.37 -7.12 1.83
N PHE A 27 5.99 -5.95 1.74
CA PHE A 27 5.62 -4.93 0.77
C PHE A 27 6.52 -5.04 -0.46
N GLU A 28 5.90 -4.93 -1.64
CA GLU A 28 6.57 -4.94 -2.93
C GLU A 28 6.30 -3.63 -3.67
N PHE A 29 7.30 -3.12 -4.39
CA PHE A 29 7.11 -1.92 -5.20
C PHE A 29 6.09 -2.17 -6.31
N TYR A 30 5.16 -1.23 -6.47
CA TYR A 30 4.15 -1.28 -7.51
C TYR A 30 4.21 -0.02 -8.37
N TYR A 31 4.10 -0.21 -9.68
CA TYR A 31 4.08 0.87 -10.66
C TYR A 31 3.15 0.52 -11.81
N HIS A 32 2.41 1.51 -12.27
CA HIS A 32 1.65 1.45 -13.50
C HIS A 32 1.66 2.82 -14.17
N GLU A 33 1.87 2.85 -15.48
CA GLU A 33 1.71 4.08 -16.26
C GLU A 33 0.27 4.57 -16.16
N LYS A 34 0.08 5.89 -16.23
CA LYS A 34 -1.27 6.46 -16.19
C LYS A 34 -2.17 5.85 -17.27
N PRO A 35 -3.45 5.59 -16.97
CA PRO A 35 -4.36 5.04 -17.97
C PRO A 35 -4.51 6.01 -19.15
N GLU A 36 -4.68 5.49 -20.36
CA GLU A 36 -4.87 6.31 -21.57
C GLU A 36 -6.13 7.19 -21.49
N SER A 37 -7.13 6.76 -20.73
CA SER A 37 -8.36 7.52 -20.47
C SER A 37 -8.60 7.65 -18.96
N GLU A 38 -8.76 8.90 -18.49
CA GLU A 38 -9.37 9.17 -17.18
C GLU A 38 -10.89 8.91 -17.23
N PRO A 39 -11.53 8.57 -16.09
CA PRO A 39 -10.99 8.56 -14.73
C PRO A 39 -10.32 7.24 -14.32
N PHE A 40 -9.35 7.33 -13.39
CA PHE A 40 -8.88 6.18 -12.62
C PHE A 40 -9.96 5.76 -11.61
N THR A 41 -10.41 4.50 -11.67
CA THR A 41 -11.49 3.96 -10.86
C THR A 41 -11.10 2.67 -10.16
N GLU A 42 -12.01 2.14 -9.33
CA GLU A 42 -11.90 0.81 -8.72
C GLU A 42 -11.70 -0.30 -9.77
N ASP A 43 -12.39 -0.21 -10.91
CA ASP A 43 -12.23 -1.20 -11.99
C ASP A 43 -10.82 -1.14 -12.59
N THR A 44 -10.20 0.04 -12.66
CA THR A 44 -8.82 0.19 -13.14
C THR A 44 -7.83 -0.65 -12.32
N ILE A 45 -7.94 -0.64 -10.98
CA ILE A 45 -7.02 -1.42 -10.14
C ILE A 45 -7.28 -2.93 -10.24
N VAL A 46 -8.54 -3.34 -10.44
CA VAL A 46 -8.92 -4.74 -10.67
C VAL A 46 -8.34 -5.24 -12.00
N GLU A 47 -8.44 -4.43 -13.05
CA GLU A 47 -7.84 -4.72 -14.35
C GLU A 47 -6.31 -4.84 -14.25
N TRP A 48 -5.66 -3.93 -13.52
CA TRP A 48 -4.20 -3.98 -13.34
C TRP A 48 -3.73 -5.16 -12.48
N ASP A 49 -4.56 -5.68 -11.57
CA ASP A 49 -4.29 -6.95 -10.87
C ASP A 49 -4.56 -8.19 -11.75
N GLY A 50 -5.01 -8.00 -13.00
CA GLY A 50 -5.28 -9.06 -13.96
C GLY A 50 -6.53 -9.88 -13.62
N LYS A 51 -7.46 -9.29 -12.86
CA LYS A 51 -8.69 -9.95 -12.41
C LYS A 51 -9.85 -9.64 -13.35
N PRO A 52 -10.85 -10.54 -13.44
CA PRO A 52 -12.09 -10.22 -14.14
C PRO A 52 -12.77 -9.02 -13.45
N GLY A 53 -13.26 -8.08 -14.27
CA GLY A 53 -13.96 -6.90 -13.79
C GLY A 53 -15.17 -7.24 -12.90
N GLY A 54 -15.54 -6.32 -12.01
CA GLY A 54 -16.62 -6.49 -11.04
C GLY A 54 -16.19 -7.10 -9.70
N ALA A 55 -14.88 -7.28 -9.46
CA ALA A 55 -14.39 -7.56 -8.11
C ALA A 55 -14.66 -6.36 -7.18
N LYS A 56 -15.14 -6.63 -5.97
CA LYS A 56 -15.43 -5.56 -5.01
C LYS A 56 -14.12 -4.97 -4.49
N VAL A 57 -13.96 -3.66 -4.68
CA VAL A 57 -12.82 -2.90 -4.14
C VAL A 57 -13.31 -2.04 -2.99
N GLU A 58 -12.58 -2.10 -1.87
CA GLU A 58 -12.74 -1.15 -0.77
C GLU A 58 -11.58 -0.14 -0.84
N ILE A 59 -11.91 1.15 -0.72
CA ILE A 59 -10.93 2.24 -0.71
C ILE A 59 -10.89 2.85 0.68
N VAL A 60 -9.72 2.85 1.30
CA VAL A 60 -9.48 3.46 2.62
C VAL A 60 -8.25 4.36 2.61
N ALA A 61 -8.13 5.22 3.63
CA ALA A 61 -6.93 6.01 3.84
C ALA A 61 -5.75 5.14 4.32
N VAL A 62 -4.52 5.58 4.05
CA VAL A 62 -3.31 4.86 4.47
C VAL A 62 -3.24 4.72 5.99
N GLU A 63 -3.61 5.77 6.72
CA GLU A 63 -3.62 5.77 8.19
C GLU A 63 -4.66 4.82 8.77
N GLU A 64 -5.80 4.69 8.10
CA GLU A 64 -6.85 3.77 8.51
C GLU A 64 -6.41 2.33 8.31
N PHE A 65 -5.85 2.01 7.14
CA PHE A 65 -5.32 0.68 6.85
C PHE A 65 -4.20 0.26 7.80
N LEU A 66 -3.24 1.15 8.07
CA LEU A 66 -2.08 0.87 8.94
C LEU A 66 -2.33 1.19 10.42
N LYS A 67 -3.56 1.48 10.83
CA LYS A 67 -3.89 1.91 12.19
C LYS A 67 -3.40 0.94 13.25
N ASN A 68 -3.67 -0.35 13.07
CA ASN A 68 -3.30 -1.40 14.02
C ASN A 68 -1.79 -1.59 14.09
N MET A 69 -1.08 -1.39 12.98
CA MET A 69 0.38 -1.51 12.93
C MET A 69 1.08 -0.31 13.57
N THR A 70 0.41 0.82 13.67
CA THR A 70 0.97 2.08 14.19
C THR A 70 0.55 2.40 15.62
N HIS A 71 -0.29 1.59 16.25
CA HIS A 71 -0.77 1.83 17.60
C HIS A 71 -0.72 0.54 18.41
N PRO A 72 0.49 0.05 18.73
CA PRO A 72 0.64 -1.09 19.62
C PRO A 72 0.12 -0.74 21.02
N ASP A 73 -0.33 -1.75 21.77
CA ASP A 73 -0.73 -1.59 23.16
C ASP A 73 0.43 -1.11 24.03
N SER A 74 0.13 -0.46 25.17
CA SER A 74 1.16 0.15 26.03
C SER A 74 2.11 -0.85 26.70
N ASP A 75 1.69 -2.11 26.81
CA ASP A 75 2.43 -3.24 27.37
C ASP A 75 3.02 -4.17 26.29
N ALA A 76 2.94 -3.76 25.02
CA ALA A 76 3.55 -4.47 23.91
C ALA A 76 5.08 -4.54 24.05
N ALA A 77 5.69 -5.51 23.36
CA ALA A 77 7.14 -5.65 23.36
C ALA A 77 7.81 -4.43 22.69
N GLN A 78 9.03 -4.12 23.11
CA GLN A 78 9.82 -3.01 22.54
C GLN A 78 9.94 -3.09 21.00
N GLU A 79 10.10 -4.29 20.45
CA GLU A 79 10.15 -4.53 19.01
C GLU A 79 8.86 -4.09 18.29
N GLN A 80 7.70 -4.27 18.92
CA GLN A 80 6.42 -3.85 18.35
C GLN A 80 6.31 -2.32 18.33
N HIS A 81 6.79 -1.63 19.36
CA HIS A 81 6.88 -0.17 19.36
C HIS A 81 7.83 0.35 18.29
N GLU A 82 8.99 -0.28 18.11
CA GLU A 82 9.95 0.06 17.05
C GLU A 82 9.35 -0.15 15.65
N ASN A 83 8.68 -1.28 15.43
CA ASN A 83 7.98 -1.54 14.17
C ASN A 83 6.84 -0.52 13.94
N ALA A 84 6.12 -0.12 14.98
CA ALA A 84 5.09 0.91 14.85
C ALA A 84 5.64 2.26 14.40
N GLU A 85 6.78 2.70 14.93
CA GLU A 85 7.45 3.91 14.43
C GLU A 85 7.84 3.78 12.96
N ARG A 86 8.34 2.62 12.55
CA ARG A 86 8.72 2.35 11.15
C ARG A 86 7.50 2.40 10.23
N PHE A 87 6.35 1.86 10.64
CA PHE A 87 5.10 2.00 9.90
C PHE A 87 4.64 3.47 9.81
N ARG A 88 4.79 4.27 10.86
CA ARG A 88 4.48 5.71 10.81
C ARG A 88 5.41 6.45 9.83
N LEU A 89 6.70 6.13 9.83
CA LEU A 89 7.66 6.67 8.87
C LEU A 89 7.29 6.28 7.43
N LEU A 90 6.84 5.05 7.20
CA LEU A 90 6.34 4.61 5.90
C LEU A 90 5.13 5.43 5.44
N GLN A 91 4.16 5.71 6.33
CA GLN A 91 3.01 6.58 6.01
C GLN A 91 3.45 7.98 5.57
N VAL A 92 4.40 8.56 6.30
CA VAL A 92 4.97 9.88 5.96
C VAL A 92 5.66 9.81 4.60
N LYS A 93 6.50 8.80 4.37
CA LYS A 93 7.26 8.65 3.12
C LYS A 93 6.34 8.48 1.91
N LEU A 94 5.29 7.66 2.01
CA LEU A 94 4.29 7.50 0.95
C LEU A 94 3.68 8.86 0.55
N LYS A 95 3.28 9.67 1.53
CA LYS A 95 2.65 10.97 1.30
C LYS A 95 3.60 12.09 0.88
N GLU A 96 4.88 11.94 1.23
CA GLU A 96 5.94 12.85 0.78
C GLU A 96 6.24 12.62 -0.70
N LEU A 97 6.27 11.36 -1.14
CA LEU A 97 6.69 10.97 -2.48
C LEU A 97 5.55 10.90 -3.50
N LEU A 98 4.31 10.74 -3.05
CA LEU A 98 3.15 10.50 -3.90
C LEU A 98 1.98 11.42 -3.52
N GLN A 99 1.19 11.80 -4.52
CA GLN A 99 -0.02 12.60 -4.35
C GLN A 99 -1.25 11.70 -4.22
N ASP A 100 -2.24 12.14 -3.44
CA ASP A 100 -3.54 11.46 -3.28
C ASP A 100 -3.45 9.96 -2.95
N VAL A 101 -2.49 9.58 -2.08
CA VAL A 101 -2.27 8.17 -1.73
C VAL A 101 -3.50 7.55 -1.10
N LYS A 102 -3.93 6.41 -1.65
CA LYS A 102 -5.08 5.64 -1.18
C LYS A 102 -4.72 4.16 -1.09
N VAL A 103 -5.49 3.43 -0.29
CA VAL A 103 -5.37 1.98 -0.17
C VAL A 103 -6.56 1.31 -0.85
N PHE A 104 -6.29 0.43 -1.82
CA PHE A 104 -7.28 -0.36 -2.54
C PHE A 104 -7.19 -1.81 -2.10
N LYS A 105 -8.28 -2.32 -1.54
CA LYS A 105 -8.42 -3.68 -1.03
C LYS A 105 -9.35 -4.47 -1.94
N ILE A 106 -8.84 -5.45 -2.68
CA ILE A 106 -9.66 -6.23 -3.62
C ILE A 106 -10.23 -7.46 -2.90
N SER A 107 -11.53 -7.45 -2.57
CA SER A 107 -12.19 -8.44 -1.71
C SER A 107 -12.06 -9.88 -2.24
N GLN A 108 -11.21 -10.68 -1.61
CA GLN A 108 -10.94 -12.10 -1.89
C GLN A 108 -10.43 -12.75 -0.59
N VAL A 109 -10.41 -14.09 -0.49
CA VAL A 109 -9.82 -14.83 0.66
C VAL A 109 -8.36 -14.44 0.88
N SER A 110 -7.64 -14.25 -0.22
CA SER A 110 -6.29 -13.74 -0.25
C SER A 110 -6.34 -12.37 -0.94
N MET A 111 -6.46 -11.33 -0.14
CA MET A 111 -6.81 -9.98 -0.56
C MET A 111 -5.55 -9.21 -0.97
N PRO A 112 -5.32 -8.95 -2.28
CA PRO A 112 -4.25 -8.04 -2.67
C PRO A 112 -4.63 -6.61 -2.25
N VAL A 113 -3.65 -5.94 -1.65
CA VAL A 113 -3.80 -4.58 -1.15
C VAL A 113 -2.78 -3.68 -1.80
N TYR A 114 -3.24 -2.55 -2.32
CA TYR A 114 -2.44 -1.57 -3.04
C TYR A 114 -2.44 -0.24 -2.31
N LEU A 115 -1.28 0.22 -1.85
CA LEU A 115 -1.07 1.53 -1.27
C LEU A 115 -0.42 2.41 -2.35
N ILE A 116 -1.24 3.06 -3.17
CA ILE A 116 -0.77 3.76 -4.37
C ILE A 116 -1.26 5.21 -4.43
N GLY A 117 -0.45 6.05 -5.06
CA GLY A 117 -0.76 7.45 -5.34
C GLY A 117 -0.18 7.88 -6.68
N LYS A 118 -0.43 9.13 -7.05
CA LYS A 118 0.06 9.72 -8.29
C LYS A 118 1.51 10.18 -8.15
N THR A 119 2.34 9.88 -9.13
CA THR A 119 3.67 10.47 -9.30
C THR A 119 3.56 11.87 -9.89
N GLU A 120 4.65 12.64 -9.88
CA GLU A 120 4.71 13.97 -10.50
C GLU A 120 4.37 13.96 -12.01
N ASN A 121 4.61 12.84 -12.70
CA ASN A 121 4.34 12.68 -14.14
C ASN A 121 2.89 12.23 -14.42
N GLY A 122 2.11 11.97 -13.37
CA GLY A 122 0.72 11.52 -13.42
C GLY A 122 0.54 10.00 -13.46
N ASP A 123 1.62 9.22 -13.46
CA ASP A 123 1.60 7.76 -13.33
C ASP A 123 1.20 7.34 -11.92
N TYR A 124 0.94 6.05 -11.71
CA TYR A 124 0.59 5.50 -10.40
C TYR A 124 1.72 4.63 -9.88
N ALA A 125 2.12 4.88 -8.63
CA ALA A 125 3.16 4.12 -7.96
C ALA A 125 2.85 3.95 -6.48
N GLY A 126 3.55 3.02 -5.83
CA GLY A 126 3.41 2.78 -4.41
C GLY A 126 3.88 1.40 -4.00
N LEU A 127 3.14 0.79 -3.08
CA LEU A 127 3.43 -0.54 -2.55
C LEU A 127 2.24 -1.47 -2.72
N LYS A 128 2.52 -2.75 -2.97
CA LYS A 128 1.57 -3.86 -2.94
C LYS A 128 1.89 -4.77 -1.76
N THR A 129 0.87 -5.29 -1.10
CA THR A 129 0.99 -6.36 -0.11
C THR A 129 -0.21 -7.30 -0.19
N LEU A 130 -0.28 -8.27 0.72
CA LEU A 130 -1.35 -9.26 0.79
C LEU A 130 -1.91 -9.33 2.21
N VAL A 131 -3.23 -9.40 2.32
CA VAL A 131 -3.94 -9.63 3.58
C VAL A 131 -4.77 -10.91 3.44
N VAL A 132 -4.68 -11.81 4.42
CA VAL A 132 -5.48 -13.03 4.46
C VAL A 132 -6.48 -12.93 5.61
N GLU A 133 -7.74 -13.21 5.30
CA GLU A 133 -8.87 -13.24 6.25
C GLU A 133 -9.62 -14.59 6.08
N THR A 134 -9.85 -15.32 7.17
CA THR A 134 -10.70 -16.53 7.23
C THR A 134 -12.11 -16.29 7.74
#